data_AF-A0A2T4CYW4-F1
#
_entry.id   AF-A0A2T4CYW4-F1
#
_cell.length_a   1.000
_cell.length_b   1.000
_cell.length_c   1.000
_cell.angle_alpha   90.00
_cell.angle_beta   90.00
_cell.angle_gamma   90.00
#
_symmetry.space_group_name_H-M   'P 1'
#
loop_
_entity.id
_entity.type
_entity.pdbx_description
1 polymer ?
#
loop_
_entity_poly.entity_id
_entity_poly.type
_entity_poly.pdbx_seq_one_letter_code
_entity_poly.pdbx_strand_id
1 'polypeptide(L)' 'MAKTQTKSKNASAQLPDSNQAFTTTHHKMIEEAAYYIAEKRNFDGERELDDWLEAERTINQSIE' A
#
# COMPACT_ATOMS: atom_id res chain seq x y z
N MET A 1 -32.92 2.79 -38.32
CA MET A 1 -33.29 1.56 -37.59
C MET A 1 -32.06 0.66 -37.51
N ALA A 2 -31.90 -0.07 -36.39
CA ALA A 2 -30.79 -0.99 -36.04
C ALA A 2 -29.53 -0.30 -35.47
N LYS A 3 -29.47 -0.04 -34.17
CA LYS A 3 -29.25 -0.94 -33.00
C LYS A 3 -27.76 -1.04 -32.64
N THR A 4 -27.45 -0.31 -31.59
CA THR A 4 -26.24 -0.28 -30.76
C THR A 4 -25.72 -1.67 -30.40
N GLN A 5 -24.44 -1.93 -30.70
CA GLN A 5 -23.71 -3.07 -30.16
C GLN A 5 -22.80 -2.58 -29.03
N THR A 6 -23.41 -2.44 -27.85
CA THR A 6 -22.73 -2.21 -26.58
C THR A 6 -21.90 -3.45 -26.22
N LYS A 7 -20.58 -3.26 -26.22
CA LYS A 7 -19.58 -4.22 -25.74
C LYS A 7 -19.76 -4.41 -24.23
N SER A 8 -20.44 -5.49 -23.84
CA SER A 8 -20.38 -6.03 -22.48
C SER A 8 -18.91 -6.33 -22.14
N LYS A 9 -18.32 -5.50 -21.29
CA LYS A 9 -17.18 -5.90 -20.47
C LYS A 9 -17.73 -6.10 -19.07
N ASN A 10 -17.74 -7.36 -18.64
CA ASN A 10 -18.21 -7.83 -17.36
C ASN A 10 -17.85 -6.87 -16.23
N ALA A 11 -18.88 -6.29 -15.62
CA ALA A 11 -18.82 -5.79 -14.26
C ALA A 11 -18.76 -7.00 -13.32
N SER A 12 -17.59 -7.64 -13.24
CA SER A 12 -17.23 -8.38 -12.05
C SER A 12 -16.93 -7.33 -10.99
N ALA A 13 -17.96 -6.95 -10.25
CA ALA A 13 -17.81 -6.28 -8.97
C ALA A 13 -17.03 -7.23 -8.06
N GLN A 14 -15.71 -7.21 -8.18
CA GLN A 14 -14.82 -7.74 -7.16
C GLN A 14 -15.08 -6.87 -5.93
N LEU A 15 -15.91 -7.42 -5.04
CA LEU A 15 -15.97 -7.00 -3.65
C LEU A 15 -14.51 -6.86 -3.18
N PRO A 16 -14.13 -5.78 -2.48
CA PRO A 16 -12.77 -5.66 -1.99
C PRO A 16 -12.52 -6.87 -1.10
N ASP A 17 -11.63 -7.75 -1.56
CA ASP A 17 -11.07 -8.81 -0.75
C ASP A 17 -10.66 -8.15 0.57
N SER A 18 -11.29 -8.51 1.69
CA SER A 18 -10.98 -7.94 3.00
C SER A 18 -9.49 -8.08 3.34
N ASN A 19 -8.81 -9.02 2.68
CA ASN A 19 -7.38 -9.21 2.72
C ASN A 19 -6.59 -8.07 2.01
N GLN A 20 -7.09 -7.51 0.90
CA GLN A 20 -6.45 -6.37 0.23
C GLN A 20 -6.61 -5.05 0.98
N ALA A 21 -7.71 -4.87 1.71
CA ALA A 21 -7.89 -3.70 2.58
C ALA A 21 -6.88 -3.71 3.73
N PHE A 22 -6.60 -4.89 4.30
CA PHE A 22 -5.58 -5.07 5.33
C PHE A 22 -4.18 -4.80 4.79
N THR A 23 -3.81 -5.36 3.63
CA THR A 23 -2.49 -5.12 3.03
C THR A 23 -2.30 -3.66 2.61
N THR A 24 -3.35 -2.99 2.14
CA THR A 24 -3.28 -1.55 1.78
C THR A 24 -3.03 -0.68 3.01
N THR A 25 -3.69 -1.01 4.13
CA THR A 25 -3.51 -0.29 5.39
C THR A 25 -2.12 -0.54 5.96
N HIS A 26 -1.63 -1.77 5.91
CA HIS A 26 -0.29 -2.13 6.36
C HIS A 26 0.80 -1.41 5.57
N HIS A 27 0.73 -1.42 4.23
CA HIS A 27 1.72 -0.71 3.41
C HIS A 27 1.73 0.79 3.66
N LYS A 28 0.56 1.42 3.88
CA LYS A 28 0.49 2.84 4.26
C LYS A 28 1.18 3.13 5.58
N MET A 29 0.98 2.27 6.58
CA MET A 29 1.64 2.42 7.87
C MET A 29 3.17 2.29 7.75
N ILE A 30 3.65 1.37 6.91
CA ILE A 30 5.08 1.21 6.63
C ILE A 30 5.62 2.44 5.89
N GLU A 31 4.91 2.95 4.89
CA GLU A 31 5.28 4.14 4.12
C GLU A 31 5.40 5.38 5.03
N GLU A 32 4.40 5.63 5.87
CA GLU A 32 4.44 6.74 6.84
C GLU A 32 5.60 6.58 7.83
N ALA A 33 5.80 5.37 8.37
CA ALA A 33 6.92 5.11 9.28
C ALA A 33 8.28 5.32 8.61
N ALA A 34 8.46 4.85 7.37
CA ALA A 34 9.69 5.04 6.60
C ALA A 34 9.94 6.53 6.33
N TYR A 35 8.90 7.30 6.00
CA TYR A 35 8.99 8.76 5.85
C TYR A 35 9.49 9.44 7.12
N TYR A 36 8.97 9.08 8.29
CA TYR A 36 9.44 9.65 9.57
C TYR A 36 10.86 9.23 9.93
N ILE A 37 11.29 8.02 9.58
CA ILE A 37 12.66 7.56 9.79
C ILE A 37 13.62 8.35 8.90
N ALA A 38 13.28 8.49 7.61
CA ALA A 38 14.04 9.29 6.67
C ALA A 38 14.11 10.76 7.12
N GLU A 39 12.99 11.35 7.55
CA GLU A 39 12.93 12.72 8.09
C GLU A 39 13.86 12.91 9.30
N LYS A 40 13.86 11.96 10.25
CA LYS A 40 14.77 11.99 11.43
C LYS A 40 16.24 11.93 11.05
N ARG A 41 16.56 11.34 9.90
CA ARG A 41 17.90 11.29 9.31
C ARG A 41 18.15 12.41 8.30
N ASN A 42 17.26 13.39 8.22
CA ASN A 42 17.34 14.51 7.28
C ASN A 42 17.34 14.06 5.80
N PHE A 43 16.60 12.99 5.52
CA PHE A 43 16.49 12.32 4.22
C PHE A 43 17.85 11.92 3.65
N ASP A 44 18.64 11.20 4.46
CA ASP A 44 19.89 10.59 4.02
C ASP A 44 19.58 9.54 2.93
N GLY A 45 19.74 9.96 1.67
CA GLY A 45 19.29 9.22 0.48
C GLY A 45 20.02 7.89 0.24
N GLU A 46 21.00 7.52 1.07
CA GLU A 46 21.66 6.22 0.98
C GLU A 46 20.95 5.13 1.81
N ARG A 47 19.94 5.47 2.61
CA ARG A 47 19.29 4.57 3.58
C ARG A 47 17.80 4.34 3.35
N GLU A 48 17.24 4.74 2.21
CA GLU A 48 15.80 4.58 1.92
C GLU A 48 15.33 3.12 2.09
N LEU A 49 16.12 2.15 1.62
CA LEU A 49 15.80 0.73 1.77
C LEU A 49 15.88 0.26 3.24
N ASP A 50 16.91 0.71 3.97
CA ASP A 50 17.04 0.42 5.40
C ASP A 50 15.88 1.01 6.20
N ASP A 51 15.49 2.24 5.88
CA ASP A 51 14.41 2.96 6.56
C ASP A 51 13.06 2.26 6.30
N TRP A 52 12.87 1.73 5.09
CA TRP A 52 11.69 0.92 4.76
C TRP A 52 11.67 -0.43 5.49
N LEU A 53 12.81 -1.13 5.59
CA LEU A 53 12.92 -2.38 6.36
C LEU A 53 12.72 -2.18 7.86
N GLU A 54 13.27 -1.09 8.42
CA GLU A 54 13.09 -0.72 9.82
C GLU A 54 11.63 -0.36 10.12
N ALA A 55 10.98 0.37 9.20
CA ALA A 55 9.56 0.67 9.27
C ALA A 55 8.70 -0.61 9.24
N GLU A 56 8.95 -1.50 8.28
CA GLU A 56 8.24 -2.79 8.17
C GLU A 56 8.37 -3.61 9.46
N ARG A 57 9.58 -3.68 10.02
CA ARG A 57 9.81 -4.39 11.28
C ARG A 57 9.04 -3.78 12.44
N THR A 58 9.02 -2.45 12.54
CA THR A 58 8.32 -1.72 13.61
C THR A 58 6.81 -1.94 13.54
N ILE A 59 6.22 -1.87 12.34
CA ILE A 59 4.79 -2.09 12.14
C ILE A 59 4.42 -3.55 12.40
N ASN A 60 5.19 -4.52 11.88
CA ASN A 60 4.96 -5.94 12.15
C ASN A 60 5.03 -6.27 13.64
N GLN A 61 5.98 -5.70 14.39
CA GLN A 61 6.08 -5.89 15.84
C GLN A 61 4.92 -5.28 16.64
N SER A 62 4.22 -4.30 16.07
CA SER A 62 3.10 -3.63 16.74
C SER A 62 1.76 -4.35 16.54
N ILE A 63 1.71 -5.34 15.65
CA ILE A 63 0.50 -6.08 15.25
C ILE A 63 0.45 -7.49 15.90
N GLU A 64 1.55 -7.96 16.51
CA GLU A 64 1.61 -9.19 17.31
C GLU A 64 1.13 -8.98 18.77
#